data_AF-A0A532C5R3-F1
#
_entry.id   AF-A0A532C5R3-F1
#
_cell.length_a   1.000
_cell.length_b   1.000
_cell.length_c   1.000
_cell.angle_alpha   90.00
_cell.angle_beta   90.00
_cell.angle_gamma   90.00
#
_symmetry.space_group_name_H-M   'P 1'
#
loop_
_entity.id
_entity.type
_entity.pdbx_description
1 polymer ?
#
loop_
_entity_poly.entity_id
_entity_poly.type
_entity_poly.pdbx_seq_one_letter_code
_entity_poly.pdbx_strand_id
1 'polypeptide(L)' 'MKVSHRIEGEVLRVEGEDYFVRGKDGQEIRLQSDPSTRKIGNISQGNRIVATVNDQNHMRSIRLTDMADMSDPRNE' A
#
# COMPACT_ATOMS: atom_id res chain seq x y z
N MET A 1 13.70 -10.98 13.26
CA MET A 1 13.54 -10.65 11.83
C MET A 1 12.25 -9.85 11.71
N LYS A 2 12.27 -8.60 11.21
CA LYS A 2 11.03 -7.82 11.01
C LYS A 2 10.35 -8.34 9.75
N VAL A 3 9.22 -9.03 9.90
CA VAL A 3 8.40 -9.46 8.76
C VAL A 3 7.71 -8.22 8.21
N SER A 4 7.90 -7.97 6.91
CA SER A 4 7.18 -6.93 6.19
C SER A 4 6.27 -7.59 5.17
N HIS A 5 4.97 -7.33 5.26
CA HIS A 5 3.97 -7.83 4.34
C HIS A 5 3.73 -6.81 3.24
N ARG A 6 3.65 -7.28 1.99
CA ARG A 6 3.26 -6.47 0.84
C ARG A 6 1.78 -6.70 0.58
N ILE A 7 1.02 -5.62 0.55
CA ILE A 7 -0.42 -5.59 0.36
C ILE A 7 -0.68 -4.91 -0.96
N GLU A 8 -1.38 -5.60 -1.85
CA GLU A 8 -1.71 -5.11 -3.18
C GLU A 8 -3.22 -5.12 -3.34
N GLY A 9 -3.77 -3.99 -3.75
CA GLY A 9 -5.22 -3.83 -3.78
C GLY A 9 -5.67 -2.47 -4.29
N GLU A 10 -6.98 -2.30 -4.36
CA GLU A 10 -7.62 -1.04 -4.75
C GLU A 10 -7.96 -0.21 -3.52
N VAL A 11 -7.63 1.07 -3.53
CA VAL A 11 -8.01 2.01 -2.48
C VAL A 11 -9.51 2.26 -2.56
N LEU A 12 -10.25 1.79 -1.56
CA LEU A 12 -11.68 1.98 -1.45
C LEU A 12 -12.02 3.38 -0.94
N ARG A 13 -11.22 3.91 -0.01
CA ARG A 13 -11.36 5.25 0.57
C ARG A 13 -10.13 5.61 1.39
N VAL A 14 -9.95 6.90 1.65
CA VAL A 14 -8.88 7.45 2.48
C VAL A 14 -9.50 8.39 3.50
N GLU A 15 -9.32 8.07 4.78
CA GLU A 15 -9.87 8.82 5.92
C GLU A 15 -8.69 9.37 6.74
N GLY A 16 -8.22 10.57 6.40
CA GLY A 16 -7.05 11.17 7.07
C GLY A 16 -5.77 10.35 6.88
N GLU A 17 -5.37 9.62 7.93
CA GLU A 17 -4.20 8.74 7.95
C GLU A 17 -4.53 7.26 7.67
N ASP A 18 -5.81 6.92 7.63
CA ASP A 18 -6.29 5.56 7.39
C ASP A 18 -6.63 5.33 5.91
N TYR A 19 -6.00 4.32 5.33
CA TYR A 19 -6.24 3.86 3.97
C TYR A 19 -7.00 2.54 4.01
N PHE A 20 -8.18 2.50 3.40
CA PHE A 20 -8.96 1.28 3.26
C PHE A 20 -8.70 0.70 1.87
N VAL A 21 -8.13 -0.50 1.83
CA VAL A 21 -7.68 -1.14 0.59
C VAL A 21 -8.34 -2.50 0.45
N ARG A 22 -8.97 -2.76 -0.69
CA ARG A 22 -9.49 -4.08 -1.03
C ARG A 22 -8.36 -4.95 -1.55
N GLY A 23 -7.98 -5.96 -0.77
CA GLY A 23 -7.00 -6.96 -1.17
C GLY A 23 -7.50 -7.84 -2.33
N LYS A 24 -6.59 -8.60 -2.94
CA LYS A 24 -6.93 -9.54 -4.03
C LYS A 24 -7.97 -10.59 -3.64
N ASP A 25 -8.04 -10.93 -2.35
CA ASP A 25 -9.00 -11.88 -1.78
C ASP A 25 -10.42 -11.27 -1.60
N GLY A 26 -10.59 -9.98 -1.92
CA GLY A 26 -11.86 -9.25 -1.71
C GLY A 26 -12.03 -8.72 -0.29
N GLN A 27 -11.16 -9.08 0.65
CA GLN A 27 -11.14 -8.55 2.00
C GLN A 27 -10.71 -7.08 2.04
N GLU A 28 -11.39 -6.29 2.86
CA GLU A 28 -11.01 -4.91 3.16
C GLU A 28 -9.91 -4.91 4.23
N ILE A 29 -8.81 -4.25 3.92
CA ILE A 29 -7.65 -4.11 4.80
C ILE A 29 -7.50 -2.64 5.14
N ARG A 30 -7.48 -2.35 6.44
CA ARG A 30 -7.19 -1.01 6.96
C ARG A 30 -5.69 -0.87 7.16
N LEU A 31 -5.11 0.16 6.54
CA LEU A 31 -3.70 0.48 6.64
C LEU A 31 -3.54 1.86 7.24
N GLN A 32 -2.84 1.95 8.38
CA GLN A 32 -2.55 3.23 9.00
C GLN A 32 -1.24 3.79 8.45
N SER A 33 -1.28 5.03 7.96
CA SER A 33 -0.08 5.76 7.57
C SER A 33 0.40 6.62 8.74
N ASP A 34 1.64 6.44 9.15
CA ASP A 34 2.34 7.33 10.07
C ASP A 34 3.09 8.44 9.32
N PRO A 35 3.54 9.52 9.97
CA PRO A 35 4.43 10.54 9.38
C PRO A 35 5.77 9.97 8.87
N SER A 36 6.16 8.76 9.32
CA SER A 36 7.32 8.04 8.80
C SER A 36 7.04 7.22 7.53
N THR A 37 5.79 7.22 7.07
CA THR A 37 5.34 6.49 5.88
C THR A 37 5.78 7.21 4.61
N ARG A 38 6.44 6.48 3.73
CA ARG A 38 6.82 7.01 2.42
C ARG A 38 5.66 6.88 1.42
N LYS A 39 4.99 7.98 1.10
CA LYS A 39 3.96 8.05 0.05
C LYS A 39 4.62 8.40 -1.29
N ILE A 40 4.42 7.57 -2.30
CA ILE A 40 5.00 7.73 -3.64
C ILE A 40 3.85 7.88 -4.64
N GLY A 41 3.69 9.09 -5.16
CA GLY A 41 2.59 9.46 -6.06
C GLY A 41 1.36 9.99 -5.32
N ASN A 42 0.38 10.46 -6.09
CA ASN A 42 -0.92 10.87 -5.58
C ASN A 42 -1.83 9.65 -5.50
N ILE A 43 -2.19 9.25 -4.29
CA ILE A 43 -3.01 8.08 -4.04
C ILE A 43 -4.39 8.55 -3.64
N SER A 44 -5.39 8.13 -4.41
CA SER A 44 -6.78 8.47 -4.19
C SER A 44 -7.67 7.24 -4.33
N GLN A 45 -8.93 7.38 -3.93
CA GLN A 45 -9.94 6.34 -4.12
C GLN A 45 -9.98 5.85 -5.57
N GLY A 46 -10.13 4.54 -5.76
CA GLY A 46 -10.12 3.88 -7.06
C GLY A 46 -8.72 3.60 -7.62
N ASN A 47 -7.65 4.08 -6.97
CA ASN A 47 -6.29 3.73 -7.39
C ASN A 47 -5.89 2.35 -6.87
N ARG A 48 -5.20 1.60 -7.72
CA ARG A 48 -4.57 0.35 -7.33
C ARG A 48 -3.17 0.62 -6.80
N ILE A 49 -2.91 0.20 -5.57
CA ILE A 49 -1.67 0.49 -4.85
C ILE A 49 -0.99 -0.78 -4.36
N VAL A 50 0.27 -0.60 -4.03
CA VAL A 50 1.12 -1.54 -3.32
C VAL A 50 1.59 -0.86 -2.05
N ALA A 51 1.16 -1.37 -0.91
CA ALA A 51 1.62 -0.94 0.40
C ALA A 51 2.54 -1.99 1.01
N THR A 52 3.62 -1.56 1.64
CA THR A 52 4.46 -2.43 2.48
C THR A 52 4.18 -2.10 3.93
N VAL A 53 3.65 -3.06 4.68
CA VAL A 53 3.39 -2.95 6.12
C VAL A 53 4.31 -3.85 6.92
N ASN A 54 4.48 -3.58 8.21
CA ASN A 54 5.09 -4.51 9.13
C ASN A 54 4.03 -5.42 9.81
N ASP A 55 4.49 -6.31 10.69
CA ASP A 55 3.65 -7.18 11.53
C ASP A 55 2.61 -6.42 12.40
N GLN A 56 2.83 -5.12 12.63
CA GLN A 56 1.92 -4.24 13.38
C GLN A 56 0.93 -3.48 12.50
N ASN A 57 0.81 -3.83 11.21
CA ASN A 57 0.04 -3.10 10.21
C ASN A 57 0.46 -1.63 10.01
N HIS A 58 1.64 -1.23 10.49
CA HIS A 58 2.18 0.10 10.22
C HIS A 58 2.72 0.16 8.80
N MET A 59 2.20 1.11 8.02
CA MET A 59 2.61 1.34 6.66
C MET A 59 4.03 1.92 6.63
N ARG A 60 4.95 1.24 5.96
CA ARG A 60 6.30 1.78 5.71
C ARG A 60 6.33 2.57 4.41
N SER A 61 5.62 2.10 3.40
CA SER A 61 5.60 2.74 2.09
C SER A 61 4.33 2.39 1.35
N ILE A 62 3.85 3.32 0.52
CA ILE A 62 2.72 3.13 -0.36
C ILE A 62 2.99 3.79 -1.71
N ARG A 63 2.67 3.06 -2.77
CA ARG A 63 2.89 3.50 -4.16
C ARG A 63 1.80 2.96 -5.08
N LEU A 64 1.57 3.65 -6.19
CA LEU A 64 0.70 3.15 -7.26
C LEU A 64 1.27 1.85 -7.84
N THR A 65 0.39 0.91 -8.20
CA THR A 65 0.80 -0.38 -8.77
C THR A 65 1.50 -0.21 -10.13
N ASP A 66 1.09 0.79 -10.90
CA ASP A 66 1.68 1.13 -12.20
C ASP A 66 3.17 1.52 -12.06
N MET A 67 3.48 2.25 -10.98
CA MET A 67 4.88 2.56 -10.61
C MET A 67 5.62 1.38 -9.97
N ALA A 68 4.89 0.39 -9.42
CA ALA A 68 5.50 -0.77 -8.79
C ALA A 68 6.08 -1.75 -9.82
N ASP A 69 5.49 -1.81 -11.01
CA ASP A 69 6.01 -2.53 -12.18
C ASP A 69 7.35 -1.94 -12.64
N MET A 70 7.42 -0.61 -12.78
CA MET A 70 8.67 0.09 -13.10
C MET A 70 9.75 0.01 -12.01
N SER A 71 9.40 -0.42 -10.79
CA SER A 71 10.32 -0.51 -9.65
C SER A 71 10.86 -1.92 -9.41
N ASP A 72 10.45 -2.93 -10.19
CA ASP A 72 10.93 -4.31 -10.05
C ASP A 72 11.89 -4.63 -11.20
N PRO A 73 13.22 -4.52 -11.01
CA PRO A 73 14.21 -4.82 -12.05
C PRO A 73 14.36 -6.32 -12.33
N ARG A 74 13.43 -7.21 -11.93
CA ARG A 74 13.52 -8.66 -12.22
C ARG A 74 13.11 -9.04 -13.65
N ASN A 75 13.25 -8.12 -14.60
CA ASN A 75 13.18 -8.40 -16.03
C ASN A 75 14.51 -8.06 -16.75
N GLU A 76 15.64 -8.32 -16.11
CA GLU A 76 16.92 -8.52 -16.81
C GLU A 76 17.48 -9.91 -16.53
#